data_AF-A0A655AQ58-F1
#
_entry.id   AF-A0A655AQ58-F1
#
_cell.length_a   1.000
_cell.length_b   1.000
_cell.length_c   1.000
_cell.angle_alpha   90.00
_cell.angle_beta   90.00
_cell.angle_gamma   90.00
#
_symmetry.space_group_name_H-M   'P 1'
#
loop_
_entity.id
_entity.type
_entity.pdbx_description
1 polymer ?
#
loop_
_entity_poly.entity_id
_entity_poly.type
_entity_poly.pdbx_seq_one_letter_code
_entity_poly.pdbx_strand_id
1 'polypeptide(L)'
;MVDVIDTRTHQITSSRAISEIGGLVTRVSVSGDADRAYLVSEDRVTVLCTRTHDVIGTIRTGQPSCVVESPDGKYLYIADYSGTITRTAVASTIVSGTEQLALQRRGSMQWFSPELQQYAPALA
;
A
#
# COMPACT_ATOMS: atom_id res chain seq x y z
N MET A 1 2.41 3.60 16.84
CA MET A 1 1.39 2.71 17.42
C MET A 1 0.12 2.87 16.60
N VAL A 2 -0.62 1.79 16.39
CA VAL A 2 -1.96 1.82 15.80
C VAL A 2 -2.94 1.28 16.83
N ASP A 3 -3.94 2.09 17.14
CA ASP A 3 -5.02 1.75 18.05
C ASP A 3 -6.31 1.57 17.25
N VAL A 4 -7.02 0.48 17.53
CA VAL A 4 -8.36 0.22 17.03
C VAL A 4 -9.34 0.61 18.11
N ILE A 5 -10.28 1.48 17.76
CA ILE A 5 -11.28 2.01 18.68
C ILE A 5 -12.65 1.54 18.22
N ASP A 6 -13.39 0.89 19.12
CA ASP A 6 -14.80 0.62 18.92
C ASP A 6 -15.58 1.93 19.05
N THR A 7 -16.24 2.35 17.97
CA THR A 7 -16.93 3.65 17.88
C THR A 7 -18.26 3.68 18.62
N ARG A 8 -18.82 2.52 19.01
CA ARG A 8 -20.06 2.44 19.79
C ARG A 8 -19.80 2.61 21.28
N THR A 9 -18.67 2.11 21.74
CA THR A 9 -18.29 2.07 23.16
C THR A 9 -17.19 3.09 23.52
N HIS A 10 -16.55 3.68 22.51
CA HIS A 10 -15.41 4.59 22.63
C HIS A 10 -14.22 3.95 23.36
N GLN A 11 -14.07 2.63 23.26
CA GLN A 11 -13.00 1.87 23.90
C GLN A 11 -11.95 1.43 22.88
N ILE A 12 -10.69 1.40 23.30
CA ILE A 12 -9.61 0.79 22.52
C ILE A 12 -9.76 -0.73 22.62
N THR A 13 -9.99 -1.39 21.48
CA THR A 13 -10.15 -2.85 21.41
C THR A 13 -8.85 -3.57 21.09
N SER A 14 -7.90 -2.88 20.44
CA SER A 14 -6.59 -3.43 20.10
C SER A 14 -5.56 -2.31 19.96
N SER A 15 -4.39 -2.51 20.54
CA SER A 15 -3.22 -1.64 20.37
C SER A 15 -2.06 -2.45 19.83
N ARG A 16 -1.44 -1.97 18.75
CA ARG A 16 -0.28 -2.63 18.17
C ARG A 16 0.83 -1.64 17.86
N ALA A 17 2.03 -1.93 18.36
CA ALA A 17 3.25 -1.29 17.89
C ALA A 17 3.66 -1.96 16.57
N ILE A 18 3.70 -1.20 15.49
CA ILE A 18 4.14 -1.66 14.17
C ILE A 18 5.46 -0.94 13.89
N SER A 19 6.56 -1.67 14.04
CA SER A 19 7.94 -1.15 13.89
C SER A 19 8.29 -0.75 12.46
N GLU A 20 7.55 -1.31 11.51
CA GLU A 20 7.74 -1.18 10.08
C GLU A 20 7.12 0.11 9.52
N ILE A 21 6.27 0.78 10.31
CA ILE A 21 5.78 2.12 10.01
C ILE A 21 6.97 3.07 10.11
N GLY A 22 7.47 3.52 8.97
CA GLY A 22 8.57 4.47 8.90
C GLY A 22 8.13 5.90 9.19
N GLY A 23 8.81 6.56 10.12
CA GLY A 23 8.66 8.00 10.39
C GLY A 23 7.36 8.37 11.10
N LEU A 24 7.05 9.67 11.08
CA LEU A 24 5.82 10.21 11.64
C LEU A 24 4.66 9.98 10.66
N VAL A 25 3.59 9.37 11.15
CA VAL A 25 2.35 9.22 10.38
C VAL A 25 1.57 10.53 10.45
N THR A 26 1.31 11.11 9.29
CA THR A 26 0.57 12.38 9.16
C THR A 26 -0.89 12.17 8.80
N ARG A 27 -1.23 11.01 8.20
CA ARG A 27 -2.60 10.67 7.81
C ARG A 27 -2.84 9.17 7.82
N VAL A 28 -4.08 8.79 8.14
CA VAL A 28 -4.62 7.44 7.94
C VAL A 28 -5.85 7.50 7.04
N SER A 29 -5.99 6.51 6.17
CA SER A 29 -7.19 6.28 5.34
C SER A 29 -7.51 4.79 5.34
N VAL A 30 -8.76 4.41 5.10
CA VAL A 30 -9.22 3.02 5.08
C VAL A 30 -9.85 2.74 3.71
N SER A 31 -9.62 1.55 3.16
CA SER A 31 -10.22 1.10 1.90
C SER A 31 -11.74 1.03 1.99
N GLY A 32 -12.40 1.07 0.84
CA GLY A 32 -13.87 0.99 0.77
C GLY A 32 -14.43 -0.34 1.29
N ASP A 33 -13.67 -1.42 1.14
CA ASP A 33 -13.98 -2.76 1.66
C ASP A 33 -13.55 -2.98 3.12
N ALA A 34 -12.89 -1.99 3.72
CA ALA A 34 -12.30 -2.03 5.05
C ALA A 34 -11.23 -3.12 5.28
N ASP A 35 -10.68 -3.76 4.23
CA ASP A 35 -9.61 -4.77 4.36
C ASP A 35 -8.20 -4.15 4.48
N ARG A 36 -8.04 -2.88 4.08
CA ARG A 36 -6.77 -2.16 4.07
C ARG A 36 -6.83 -0.83 4.80
N ALA A 37 -5.75 -0.51 5.50
CA ALA A 37 -5.49 0.85 5.98
C ALA A 37 -4.22 1.39 5.34
N TYR A 38 -4.27 2.65 4.92
CA TYR A 38 -3.18 3.36 4.30
C TYR A 38 -2.65 4.42 5.26
N LEU A 39 -1.39 4.28 5.69
CA LEU A 39 -0.71 5.22 6.57
C LEU A 39 0.27 6.05 5.76
N VAL A 40 0.06 7.36 5.74
CA VAL A 40 0.92 8.32 5.05
C VAL A 40 1.97 8.83 6.01
N SER A 41 3.23 8.75 5.62
CA SER A 41 4.35 9.37 6.31
C SER A 41 5.22 10.17 5.34
N GLU A 42 6.30 10.78 5.82
CA GLU A 42 7.08 11.77 5.07
C GLU A 42 7.63 11.27 3.72
N ASP A 43 7.94 9.98 3.58
CA ASP A 43 8.60 9.41 2.39
C ASP A 43 7.88 8.21 1.78
N ARG A 44 6.73 7.82 2.34
CA ARG A 44 6.04 6.59 1.92
C ARG A 44 4.57 6.54 2.34
N VAL A 45 3.89 5.57 1.75
CA VAL A 45 2.59 5.08 2.18
C VAL A 45 2.77 3.63 2.63
N THR A 46 2.41 3.33 3.87
CA THR A 46 2.41 1.98 4.42
C THR A 46 1.00 1.40 4.31
N VAL A 47 0.88 0.19 3.79
CA VAL A 47 -0.41 -0.50 3.63
C VAL A 47 -0.51 -1.59 4.68
N LEU A 48 -1.54 -1.52 5.51
CA LEU A 48 -1.85 -2.50 6.55
C LEU A 48 -3.05 -3.36 6.15
N CYS A 49 -3.05 -4.63 6.53
CA CYS A 49 -4.28 -5.40 6.64
C CYS A 49 -5.01 -4.97 7.91
N THR A 50 -6.27 -4.56 7.81
CA THR A 50 -7.06 -4.11 8.98
C THR A 50 -7.42 -5.23 9.94
N ARG A 51 -7.53 -6.47 9.44
CA ARG A 51 -7.86 -7.64 10.26
C ARG A 51 -6.69 -8.12 11.11
N THR A 52 -5.49 -8.15 10.54
CA THR A 52 -4.29 -8.67 11.23
C THR A 52 -3.40 -7.56 11.78
N HIS A 53 -3.54 -6.33 11.27
CA HIS A 53 -2.68 -5.18 11.51
C HIS A 53 -1.25 -5.35 10.97
N ASP A 54 -1.01 -6.33 10.08
CA ASP A 54 0.29 -6.54 9.47
C ASP A 54 0.52 -5.58 8.31
N VAL A 55 1.78 -5.17 8.12
CA VAL A 55 2.17 -4.46 6.90
C VAL A 55 2.14 -5.44 5.73
N ILE A 56 1.25 -5.18 4.78
CA ILE A 56 1.09 -5.95 3.54
C ILE A 56 1.71 -5.24 2.33
N GLY A 57 2.18 -4.00 2.50
CA GLY A 57 2.83 -3.26 1.43
C GLY A 57 3.46 -1.95 1.88
N THR A 58 4.40 -1.45 1.09
CA THR A 58 4.99 -0.12 1.26
C THR A 58 5.25 0.50 -0.10
N ILE A 59 4.74 1.71 -0.28
CA ILE A 59 4.89 2.50 -1.51
C ILE A 59 5.78 3.68 -1.19
N ARG A 60 7.00 3.71 -1.73
CA ARG A 60 7.92 4.84 -1.58
C ARG A 60 7.55 5.93 -2.58
N THR A 61 7.44 7.16 -2.10
CA THR A 61 7.07 8.33 -2.91
C THR A 61 7.60 9.59 -2.27
N GLY A 62 7.79 10.66 -3.04
CA GLY A 62 8.24 11.94 -2.49
C GLY A 62 7.11 12.65 -1.75
N GLN A 63 7.27 12.88 -0.45
CA GLN A 63 6.43 13.78 0.36
C GLN A 63 4.91 13.65 0.12
N PRO A 64 4.33 12.44 0.30
CA PRO A 64 2.91 12.26 0.11
C PRO A 64 2.11 13.05 1.16
N SER A 65 1.02 13.68 0.73
CA SER A 65 0.15 14.50 1.57
C SER A 65 -1.18 13.79 1.90
N CYS A 66 -1.72 13.05 0.93
CA CYS A 66 -2.93 12.25 1.11
C CYS A 66 -3.01 11.10 0.11
N VAL A 67 -3.89 10.15 0.42
CA VAL A 67 -4.16 8.97 -0.42
C VAL A 67 -5.65 8.67 -0.46
N VAL A 68 -6.12 8.19 -1.61
CA VAL A 68 -7.49 7.70 -1.79
C VAL A 68 -7.47 6.47 -2.69
N GLU A 69 -8.16 5.42 -2.26
CA GLU A 69 -8.37 4.22 -3.06
C GLU A 69 -9.58 4.42 -3.98
N SER A 70 -9.50 3.89 -5.19
CA SER A 70 -10.62 3.90 -6.12
C SER A 70 -11.81 3.09 -5.57
N PRO A 71 -13.06 3.45 -5.88
CA PRO A 71 -14.23 2.70 -5.41
C PRO A 71 -14.25 1.23 -5.85
N ASP A 72 -13.58 0.91 -6.96
CA ASP A 72 -13.44 -0.47 -7.46
C ASP A 72 -12.23 -1.23 -6.86
N GLY A 73 -11.48 -0.60 -5.95
CA GLY A 73 -10.34 -1.20 -5.25
C GLY A 73 -9.12 -1.50 -6.13
N LYS A 74 -9.09 -1.03 -7.38
CA LYS A 74 -8.01 -1.35 -8.33
C LYS A 74 -6.83 -0.40 -8.27
N TYR A 75 -7.06 0.84 -7.85
CA TYR A 75 -6.06 1.90 -7.90
C TYR A 75 -5.99 2.66 -6.58
N LEU A 76 -4.77 3.06 -6.22
CA LEU A 76 -4.52 4.03 -5.17
C LEU A 76 -3.98 5.31 -5.82
N TYR A 77 -4.63 6.42 -5.53
CA TYR A 77 -4.19 7.75 -5.91
C TYR A 77 -3.47 8.38 -4.73
N ILE A 78 -2.25 8.85 -4.97
CA ILE A 78 -1.38 9.46 -3.98
C ILE A 78 -1.08 10.88 -4.45
N ALA A 79 -1.50 11.87 -3.68
CA ALA A 79 -1.13 13.26 -3.92
C ALA A 79 0.06 13.63 -3.05
N ASP A 80 0.97 14.45 -3.59
CA ASP A 80 2.06 15.04 -2.83
C ASP A 80 1.84 16.53 -2.55
N TYR A 81 2.76 17.15 -1.81
CA TYR A 81 2.71 18.59 -1.53
C TYR A 81 3.12 19.49 -2.70
N SER A 82 3.71 18.93 -3.76
CA SER A 82 4.06 19.66 -4.98
C SER A 82 2.87 19.84 -5.94
N GLY A 83 1.77 19.12 -5.69
CA GLY A 83 0.59 19.08 -6.54
C GLY A 83 0.62 17.95 -7.57
N THR A 84 1.57 17.01 -7.48
CA THR A 84 1.63 15.83 -8.36
C THR A 84 0.73 14.72 -7.79
N ILE A 85 0.03 14.02 -8.67
CA ILE A 85 -0.79 12.85 -8.33
C ILE A 85 -0.20 11.63 -9.02
N THR A 86 0.20 10.65 -8.22
CA THR A 86 0.68 9.34 -8.69
C THR A 86 -0.41 8.30 -8.53
N ARG A 87 -0.65 7.49 -9.57
CA ARG A 87 -1.56 6.35 -9.53
C ARG A 87 -0.77 5.06 -9.48
N THR A 88 -1.08 4.20 -8.50
CA THR A 88 -0.53 2.84 -8.42
C THR A 88 -1.65 1.80 -8.42
N ALA A 89 -1.38 0.62 -8.96
CA ALA A 89 -2.30 -0.50 -8.84
C ALA A 89 -2.32 -1.03 -7.40
N VAL A 90 -3.49 -1.42 -6.92
CA VAL A 90 -3.65 -2.14 -5.66
C VAL A 90 -3.72 -3.62 -6.01
N ALA A 91 -2.71 -4.38 -5.60
CA ALA A 91 -2.74 -5.83 -5.78
C ALA A 91 -3.83 -6.39 -4.85
N SER A 92 -4.86 -7.03 -5.43
CA SER A 92 -5.86 -7.74 -4.64
C SER A 92 -5.15 -8.86 -3.87
N THR A 93 -5.12 -8.73 -2.55
CA THR A 93 -4.48 -9.70 -1.67
C THR A 93 -5.55 -10.72 -1.39
N ILE A 94 -5.64 -11.76 -2.23
CA ILE A 94 -6.39 -12.96 -1.87
C ILE A 94 -5.58 -13.60 -0.73
N VAL A 95 -5.96 -13.32 0.52
CA VAL A 95 -5.36 -13.97 1.68
C VAL A 95 -5.87 -15.43 1.68
N SER A 96 -5.20 -16.29 0.93
CA SER A 96 -5.21 -17.72 1.25
C SER A 96 -4.24 -17.93 2.39
N GLY A 97 -4.74 -18.49 3.49
CA GLY A 97 -3.95 -18.76 4.68
C GLY A 97 -2.72 -19.61 4.39
N THR A 98 -1.77 -19.52 5.32
CA THR A 98 -0.56 -20.35 5.48
C THR A 98 0.44 -20.30 4.31
N GLU A 99 1.44 -19.43 4.44
CA GLU A 99 2.86 -19.80 4.61
C GLU A 99 3.74 -18.55 4.45
N GLN A 100 3.95 -17.85 5.56
CA GLN A 100 5.05 -16.91 5.68
C GLN A 100 6.17 -17.61 6.46
N LEU A 101 7.02 -18.40 5.78
CA LEU A 101 8.33 -18.82 6.29
C LEU A 101 9.20 -19.55 5.22
N ALA A 102 9.16 -19.13 3.96
CA ALA A 102 10.16 -19.62 2.99
C ALA A 102 10.29 -18.68 1.80
N LEU A 103 10.95 -17.52 1.95
CA LEU A 103 11.62 -16.79 0.84
C LEU A 103 12.51 -15.65 1.39
N GLN A 104 13.25 -15.91 2.47
CA GLN A 104 14.50 -15.21 2.75
C GLN A 104 15.66 -16.18 2.57
N ARG A 105 15.89 -16.62 1.32
CA ARG A 105 17.15 -17.20 0.83
C ARG A 105 17.04 -17.53 -0.65
N ARG A 106 17.28 -16.53 -1.49
CA ARG A 106 17.80 -16.55 -2.87
C ARG A 106 17.60 -15.11 -3.35
N GLY A 107 18.59 -14.23 -3.27
CA GLY A 107 19.78 -14.31 -4.11
C GLY A 107 19.41 -13.74 -5.48
N SER A 108 19.65 -12.42 -5.64
CA SER A 108 19.86 -11.71 -6.91
C SER A 108 19.00 -12.13 -8.11
N MET A 109 17.95 -11.36 -8.43
CA MET A 109 17.39 -11.35 -9.79
C MET A 109 17.23 -9.92 -10.29
N GLN A 110 17.97 -9.65 -11.36
CA GLN A 110 17.98 -8.44 -12.17
C GLN A 110 16.57 -8.11 -12.69
N TRP A 111 16.25 -6.82 -12.66
CA TRP A 111 15.09 -6.24 -13.32
C TRP A 111 15.20 -6.44 -14.84
N PHE A 112 14.42 -7.37 -15.40
CA PHE A 112 14.24 -7.47 -16.85
C PHE A 112 13.10 -6.54 -17.27
N SER A 113 13.43 -5.48 -17.99
CA SER A 113 12.48 -4.68 -18.77
C SER A 113 12.15 -5.41 -20.08
N PRO A 114 10.90 -5.79 -20.37
CA PRO A 114 10.54 -6.30 -21.69
C PRO A 114 10.50 -5.13 -22.68
N GLU A 115 11.30 -5.26 -23.75
CA GLU A 115 11.44 -4.25 -24.80
C GLU A 115 10.21 -4.22 -25.72
N LEU A 116 9.74 -3.00 -26.05
CA LEU A 116 8.64 -2.78 -26.99
C LEU A 116 9.08 -3.11 -28.42
N GLN A 117 8.45 -4.11 -29.05
CA GLN A 117 8.59 -4.39 -30.47
C GLN A 117 8.14 -3.17 -31.29
N GLN A 118 9.05 -2.63 -32.10
CA GLN A 118 8.76 -1.62 -33.11
C GLN A 118 7.85 -2.19 -34.20
N TYR A 119 6.72 -1.54 -34.44
CA TYR A 119 5.77 -1.86 -35.50
C TYR A 119 6.15 -1.09 -36.77
N ALA A 120 6.47 -1.78 -37.87
CA ALA A 120 6.68 -1.15 -39.18
C ALA A 120 5.41 -1.27 -40.05
N PRO A 121 4.98 -0.22 -40.77
CA PRO A 121 3.80 -0.28 -41.63
C PRO A 121 4.13 -0.94 -42.98
N ALA A 122 3.30 -1.87 -43.42
CA ALA A 122 3.29 -2.34 -44.81
C ALA A 122 2.37 -1.42 -45.63
N LEU A 123 2.96 -0.68 -46.57
CA LEU A 123 2.23 -0.01 -47.67
C LEU A 123 2.00 -1.04 -48.78
N ALA A 124 0.78 -1.01 -49.34
CA ALA A 124 0.45 -1.61 -50.64
C ALA A 124 0.33 -0.50 -51.68
#